data_AF-A0A7C1CGV4-F1
#
_entry.id   AF-A0A7C1CGV4-F1
#
_cell.length_a   1.000
_cell.length_b   1.000
_cell.length_c   1.000
_cell.angle_alpha   90.00
_cell.angle_beta   90.00
_cell.angle_gamma   90.00
#
_symmetry.space_group_name_H-M   'P 1'
#
loop_
_entity.id
_entity.type
_entity.pdbx_description
1 polymer ?
#
loop_
_entity_poly.entity_id
_entity_poly.type
_entity_poly.pdbx_seq_one_letter_code
_entity_poly.pdbx_strand_id
1 'polypeptide(L)'
;MRYYRTSILIGIISALILGSSFSYYRFTEIETNYNRSKLQTILAMAEDRKVYAEKIDAIKEYSSRLFAISHDHETNVDYEIVLSDHDISRLYSQIRSTYAQGLFFLEQATIESTPSGISLSVKGFKLGDQAP
;
A
#
# COMPACT_ATOMS: atom_id res chain seq x y z
N MET A 1 -54.66 32.04 53.26
CA MET A 1 -53.69 32.61 52.27
C MET A 1 -52.30 31.98 52.30
N ARG A 2 -51.77 31.56 53.47
CA ARG A 2 -50.39 31.05 53.58
C ARG A 2 -50.15 29.78 52.73
N TYR A 3 -51.02 28.78 52.84
CA TYR A 3 -50.96 27.54 52.04
C TYR A 3 -51.07 27.77 50.52
N TYR A 4 -51.90 28.72 50.10
CA TYR A 4 -52.06 29.06 48.67
C TYR A 4 -50.76 29.61 48.06
N ARG A 5 -50.05 30.48 48.80
CA ARG A 5 -48.74 30.99 48.36
C ARG A 5 -47.68 29.88 48.30
N THR A 6 -47.71 28.94 49.23
CA THR A 6 -46.79 27.79 49.23
C THR A 6 -47.05 26.84 48.06
N SER A 7 -48.32 26.55 47.74
CA SER A 7 -48.69 25.72 46.59
C SER A 7 -48.27 26.33 45.25
N ILE A 8 -48.40 27.65 45.10
CA ILE A 8 -47.91 28.35 43.89
C ILE A 8 -46.40 28.23 43.76
N LEU A 9 -45.65 28.45 44.84
CA LEU A 9 -44.19 28.30 44.84
C LEU A 9 -43.75 26.87 44.46
N ILE A 10 -44.41 25.86 45.02
CA ILE A 10 -44.14 24.46 44.68
C ILE A 10 -44.45 24.18 43.20
N GLY A 11 -45.53 24.74 42.66
CA GLY A 11 -45.87 24.63 41.24
C GLY A 11 -44.80 25.22 40.33
N ILE A 12 -44.29 26.41 40.65
CA ILE A 12 -43.22 27.07 39.89
C ILE A 12 -41.93 26.24 39.94
N ILE A 13 -41.53 25.77 41.12
CA ILE A 13 -40.33 24.94 41.29
C ILE A 13 -40.47 23.63 40.51
N SER A 14 -41.64 22.99 40.55
CA SER A 14 -41.91 21.76 39.81
C SER A 14 -41.84 21.98 38.30
N ALA A 15 -42.37 23.09 37.80
CA ALA A 15 -42.29 23.45 36.38
C ALA A 15 -40.83 23.69 35.92
N LEU A 16 -40.01 24.33 36.75
CA LEU A 16 -38.58 24.54 36.46
C LEU A 16 -37.81 23.22 36.43
N ILE A 17 -38.07 22.31 37.37
CA ILE A 17 -37.42 21.00 37.42
C ILE A 17 -37.81 20.16 36.20
N LEU A 18 -39.10 20.15 35.83
CA LEU A 18 -39.58 19.44 34.65
C LEU A 18 -38.98 20.02 33.36
N GLY A 19 -38.93 21.34 33.22
CA GLY A 19 -38.31 22.00 32.08
C GLY A 19 -36.81 21.71 31.95
N SER A 20 -36.08 21.73 33.07
CA SER A 20 -34.66 21.37 33.11
C SER A 20 -34.43 19.89 32.78
N SER A 21 -35.24 18.99 33.34
CA SER A 21 -35.16 17.54 33.07
C SER A 21 -35.44 17.23 31.60
N PHE A 22 -36.44 17.87 31.00
CA PHE A 22 -36.76 17.71 29.59
C PHE A 22 -35.63 18.22 28.68
N SER A 23 -35.07 19.39 29.00
CA SER A 23 -33.97 19.96 28.24
C SER A 23 -32.71 19.09 28.34
N TYR A 24 -32.40 18.57 29.53
CA TYR A 24 -31.30 17.66 29.75
C TYR A 24 -31.48 16.36 28.96
N TYR A 25 -32.67 15.75 29.02
CA TYR A 25 -32.98 14.54 28.26
C TYR A 25 -32.76 14.73 26.75
N ARG A 26 -33.24 15.84 26.19
CA ARG A 26 -33.06 16.17 24.77
C ARG A 26 -31.59 16.35 24.40
N PHE A 27 -30.81 16.99 25.26
CA PHE A 27 -29.38 17.16 25.03
C PHE A 27 -28.65 15.82 25.03
N THR A 28 -28.92 14.95 26.02
CA THR A 28 -28.33 13.62 26.11
C THR A 28 -28.73 12.72 24.93
N GLU A 29 -29.97 12.83 24.45
CA GLU A 29 -30.43 12.11 23.25
C GLU A 29 -29.61 12.50 22.01
N ILE A 30 -29.32 13.79 21.82
CA ILE A 30 -28.49 14.26 20.70
C ILE A 30 -27.04 13.77 20.85
N GLU A 31 -26.47 13.88 22.05
CA GLU A 31 -25.09 13.47 22.32
C GLU A 31 -24.89 11.96 22.14
N THR A 32 -25.83 11.15 22.62
CA THR A 32 -25.79 9.69 22.44
C THR A 32 -25.93 9.29 20.98
N ASN A 33 -26.79 9.94 20.20
CA ASN A 33 -26.90 9.71 18.77
C ASN A 33 -25.62 10.09 18.01
N TYR A 34 -25.00 11.23 18.36
CA TYR A 34 -23.73 11.65 17.80
C TYR A 34 -22.62 10.64 18.10
N ASN A 35 -22.51 10.20 19.35
CA ASN A 35 -21.52 9.21 19.77
C ASN A 35 -21.75 7.85 19.10
N ARG A 36 -23.01 7.43 18.92
CA ARG A 36 -23.36 6.20 18.21
C ARG A 36 -22.96 6.27 16.74
N SER A 37 -23.22 7.40 16.07
CA SER A 37 -22.80 7.62 14.69
C SER A 37 -21.27 7.57 14.55
N LYS A 38 -20.55 8.25 15.45
CA LYS A 38 -19.08 8.23 15.50
C LYS A 38 -18.53 6.81 15.69
N LEU A 39 -19.13 6.03 16.58
CA LEU A 39 -18.75 4.63 16.80
C LEU A 39 -18.97 3.79 15.55
N GLN A 40 -20.11 3.94 14.86
CA GLN A 40 -20.38 3.23 13.62
C GLN A 40 -19.35 3.57 12.53
N THR A 41 -18.97 4.84 12.40
CA THR A 41 -17.92 5.25 11.46
C THR A 41 -16.57 4.60 11.79
N ILE A 42 -16.18 4.56 13.06
CA ILE A 42 -14.93 3.90 13.48
C ILE A 42 -14.96 2.40 13.17
N LEU A 43 -16.08 1.74 13.43
CA LEU A 43 -16.25 0.31 13.12
C LEU A 43 -16.14 0.03 11.62
N ALA A 44 -16.79 0.85 10.78
CA ALA A 44 -16.68 0.74 9.33
C ALA A 44 -15.22 0.93 8.85
N MET A 45 -14.52 1.93 9.37
CA MET A 45 -13.10 2.14 9.06
C MET A 45 -12.20 0.98 9.52
N ALA A 46 -12.53 0.33 10.63
CA ALA A 46 -11.81 -0.84 11.12
C ALA A 46 -12.02 -2.08 10.21
N GLU A 47 -13.25 -2.25 9.70
CA GLU A 47 -13.58 -3.29 8.72
C GLU A 47 -12.81 -3.07 7.40
N ASP A 48 -12.80 -1.85 6.88
CA ASP A 48 -12.03 -1.50 5.69
C ASP A 48 -10.54 -1.80 5.87
N ARG A 49 -9.96 -1.44 7.03
CA ARG A 49 -8.56 -1.76 7.34
C ARG A 49 -8.28 -3.26 7.31
N LYS A 50 -9.21 -4.08 7.79
CA LYS A 50 -9.08 -5.54 7.75
C LYS A 50 -9.09 -6.05 6.31
N VAL A 51 -10.00 -5.56 5.47
CA VAL A 51 -10.06 -5.91 4.05
C VAL A 51 -8.77 -5.51 3.32
N TYR A 52 -8.21 -4.33 3.61
CA TYR A 52 -6.94 -3.91 3.03
C TYR A 52 -5.77 -4.78 3.51
N ALA A 53 -5.74 -5.16 4.78
CA ALA A 53 -4.71 -6.06 5.31
C ALA A 53 -4.76 -7.42 4.60
N GLU A 54 -5.94 -8.02 4.45
CA GLU A 54 -6.13 -9.28 3.73
C GLU A 54 -5.67 -9.18 2.26
N LYS A 55 -5.97 -8.05 1.58
CA LYS A 55 -5.50 -7.81 0.21
C LYS A 55 -3.97 -7.69 0.14
N ILE A 56 -3.35 -7.00 1.09
CA ILE A 56 -1.89 -6.85 1.16
C ILE A 56 -1.23 -8.20 1.40
N ASP A 57 -1.76 -9.02 2.31
CA ASP A 57 -1.24 -10.35 2.59
C ASP A 57 -1.35 -11.26 1.35
N ALA A 58 -2.47 -11.20 0.63
CA ALA A 58 -2.64 -11.91 -0.64
C ALA A 58 -1.61 -11.46 -1.68
N ILE A 59 -1.39 -10.14 -1.85
CA ILE A 59 -0.37 -9.61 -2.76
C ILE A 59 1.02 -10.11 -2.37
N LYS A 60 1.34 -10.12 -1.07
CA LYS A 60 2.61 -10.60 -0.55
C LYS A 60 2.80 -12.10 -0.86
N GLU A 61 1.77 -12.91 -0.67
CA GLU A 61 1.79 -14.33 -1.00
C GLU A 61 1.97 -14.57 -2.52
N TYR A 62 1.22 -13.87 -3.37
CA TYR A 62 1.39 -13.95 -4.82
C TYR A 62 2.76 -13.48 -5.27
N SER A 63 3.29 -12.40 -4.68
CA SER A 63 4.64 -11.93 -4.96
C SER A 63 5.69 -12.98 -4.57
N SER A 64 5.54 -13.62 -3.41
CA SER A 64 6.46 -14.66 -2.95
C SER A 64 6.41 -15.91 -3.85
N ARG A 65 5.24 -16.25 -4.39
CA ARG A 65 5.09 -17.33 -5.37
C ARG A 65 5.71 -16.96 -6.71
N LEU A 66 5.55 -15.72 -7.17
CA LEU A 66 6.23 -15.22 -8.37
C LEU A 66 7.75 -15.22 -8.20
N PHE A 67 8.26 -14.82 -7.03
CA PHE A 67 9.68 -14.93 -6.69
C PHE A 67 10.16 -16.38 -6.60
N ALA A 68 9.35 -17.30 -6.08
CA ALA A 68 9.71 -18.72 -6.04
C ALA A 68 9.75 -19.34 -7.45
N ILE A 69 8.76 -19.02 -8.30
CA ILE A 69 8.72 -19.45 -9.70
C ILE A 69 9.87 -18.81 -10.50
N SER A 70 10.28 -17.58 -10.18
CA SER A 70 11.46 -16.96 -10.79
C SER A 70 12.76 -17.59 -10.32
N HIS A 71 12.88 -17.97 -9.04
CA HIS A 71 14.04 -18.67 -8.49
C HIS A 71 14.22 -20.09 -9.07
N ASP A 72 13.13 -20.81 -9.35
CA ASP A 72 13.20 -22.14 -9.96
C ASP A 72 13.68 -22.10 -11.44
N HIS A 73 13.66 -20.92 -12.06
CA HIS A 73 14.16 -20.63 -13.41
C HIS A 73 15.25 -19.54 -13.41
N GLU A 74 15.96 -19.35 -12.30
CA GLU A 74 17.09 -18.43 -12.20
C GLU A 74 18.36 -19.09 -12.74
N THR A 75 18.71 -18.77 -13.98
CA THR A 75 20.09 -18.88 -14.43
C THR A 75 20.77 -17.57 -14.08
N ASN A 76 21.64 -17.56 -13.05
CA ASN A 76 22.58 -16.45 -12.85
C ASN A 76 23.48 -16.38 -14.08
N VAL A 77 23.39 -15.30 -14.85
CA VAL A 77 24.22 -15.13 -16.05
C VAL A 77 25.10 -13.90 -15.91
N ASP A 78 26.36 -14.15 -15.58
CA ASP A 78 27.42 -13.16 -15.70
C ASP A 78 27.87 -13.12 -17.17
N TYR A 79 27.44 -12.10 -17.92
CA TYR A 79 27.87 -11.87 -19.30
C TYR A 79 28.83 -10.69 -19.37
N GLU A 80 30.09 -10.96 -19.73
CA GLU A 80 31.07 -9.95 -20.11
C GLU A 80 31.11 -9.81 -21.63
N ILE A 81 30.70 -8.67 -22.18
CA ILE A 81 30.78 -8.40 -23.62
C ILE A 81 31.97 -7.46 -23.87
N VAL A 82 33.12 -8.06 -24.18
CA VAL A 82 34.32 -7.33 -24.60
C VAL A 82 34.28 -7.14 -26.12
N LEU A 83 34.23 -5.88 -26.57
CA LEU A 83 34.35 -5.57 -27.99
C LEU A 83 35.72 -5.00 -28.32
N SER A 84 36.48 -5.79 -29.08
CA SER A 84 37.59 -5.28 -29.87
C SER A 84 37.03 -4.52 -31.08
N ASP A 85 37.59 -3.35 -31.41
CA ASP A 85 37.37 -2.59 -32.67
C ASP A 85 36.30 -1.48 -32.70
N HIS A 86 35.84 -0.95 -31.55
CA HIS A 86 34.98 0.26 -31.47
C HIS A 86 33.65 0.21 -32.27
N ASP A 87 33.19 -0.96 -32.71
CA ASP A 87 31.97 -1.11 -33.52
C ASP A 87 30.70 -1.11 -32.63
N ILE A 88 30.12 0.08 -32.44
CA ILE A 88 28.89 0.30 -31.68
C ILE A 88 27.68 -0.44 -32.29
N SER A 89 27.67 -0.68 -33.59
CA SER A 89 26.58 -1.39 -34.26
C SER A 89 26.56 -2.86 -33.85
N ARG A 90 27.75 -3.48 -33.75
CA ARG A 90 27.90 -4.85 -33.21
C ARG A 90 27.52 -4.93 -31.74
N LEU A 91 27.87 -3.93 -30.93
CA LEU A 91 27.46 -3.84 -29.52
C LEU A 91 25.94 -3.87 -29.40
N TYR A 92 25.26 -2.99 -30.15
CA TYR A 92 23.81 -2.88 -30.11
C TYR A 92 23.12 -4.16 -30.60
N SER A 93 23.68 -4.82 -31.61
CA SER A 93 23.17 -6.10 -32.11
C SER A 93 23.30 -7.21 -31.06
N GLN A 94 24.44 -7.31 -30.38
CA GLN A 94 24.68 -8.31 -29.33
C GLN A 94 23.78 -8.09 -28.11
N ILE A 95 23.68 -6.85 -27.64
CA ILE A 95 22.71 -6.43 -26.62
C ILE A 95 21.33 -6.89 -27.06
N ARG A 96 20.85 -6.47 -28.23
CA ARG A 96 19.50 -6.79 -28.73
C ARG A 96 19.25 -8.30 -28.82
N SER A 97 20.22 -9.10 -29.24
CA SER A 97 20.07 -10.57 -29.25
C SER A 97 19.90 -11.15 -27.85
N THR A 98 20.62 -10.62 -26.85
CA THR A 98 20.52 -11.07 -25.46
C THR A 98 19.15 -10.76 -24.85
N TYR A 99 18.54 -9.62 -25.19
CA TYR A 99 17.19 -9.24 -24.75
C TYR A 99 16.06 -9.88 -25.58
N ALA A 100 16.35 -10.53 -26.71
CA ALA A 100 15.32 -11.05 -27.61
C ALA A 100 14.60 -12.32 -27.09
N GLN A 101 15.16 -13.00 -26.09
CA GLN A 101 14.71 -14.33 -25.64
C GLN A 101 14.23 -14.35 -24.17
N GLY A 102 13.94 -13.21 -23.54
CA GLY A 102 13.43 -13.18 -22.17
C GLY A 102 13.40 -11.79 -21.55
N LEU A 103 12.91 -11.71 -20.30
CA LEU A 103 12.95 -10.50 -19.49
C LEU A 103 14.29 -10.43 -18.75
N PHE A 104 15.11 -9.43 -19.06
CA PHE A 104 16.39 -9.23 -18.40
C PHE A 104 16.30 -8.08 -17.39
N PHE A 105 16.69 -8.35 -16.15
CA PHE A 105 16.74 -7.41 -15.04
C PHE A 105 18.19 -7.00 -14.81
N LEU A 106 18.48 -5.73 -15.07
CA LEU A 106 19.82 -5.18 -14.93
C LEU A 106 20.12 -4.86 -13.46
N GLU A 107 21.19 -5.44 -12.91
CA GLU A 107 21.70 -5.10 -11.57
C GLU A 107 22.78 -4.00 -11.68
N GLN A 108 23.72 -4.17 -12.61
CA GLN A 108 24.83 -3.25 -12.82
C GLN A 108 25.24 -3.26 -14.29
N ALA A 109 25.48 -2.08 -14.87
CA ALA A 109 26.16 -1.96 -16.16
C ALA A 109 27.35 -1.02 -16.00
N THR A 110 28.49 -1.41 -16.53
CA THR A 110 29.70 -0.57 -16.58
C THR A 110 30.18 -0.50 -18.02
N ILE A 111 30.28 0.71 -18.54
CA ILE A 111 30.81 1.00 -19.88
C ILE A 111 32.15 1.68 -19.68
N GLU A 112 33.22 1.07 -20.19
CA GLU A 112 34.56 1.63 -20.16
C GLU A 112 35.06 1.85 -21.58
N SER A 113 35.48 3.08 -21.87
CA SER A 113 36.16 3.41 -23.12
C SER A 113 37.66 3.28 -22.92
N THR A 114 38.27 2.30 -23.59
CA THR A 114 39.71 2.04 -23.56
C THR A 114 40.35 2.41 -24.90
N PRO A 115 41.67 2.65 -24.97
CA PRO A 115 42.36 2.88 -26.24
C PRO A 115 42.19 1.76 -27.28
N SER A 116 41.85 0.55 -26.81
CA SER A 116 41.61 -0.66 -27.62
C SER A 116 40.15 -0.88 -28.04
N GLY A 117 39.20 -0.12 -27.51
CA GLY A 117 37.78 -0.35 -27.76
C GLY A 117 36.86 0.06 -26.61
N ILE A 118 35.57 -0.23 -26.76
CA ILE A 118 34.55 -0.02 -25.73
C ILE A 118 34.27 -1.37 -25.06
N SER A 119 34.49 -1.45 -23.75
CA SER A 119 34.11 -2.60 -22.94
C SER A 119 32.75 -2.33 -22.29
N LEU A 120 31.83 -3.29 -22.39
CA LEU A 120 30.55 -3.27 -21.68
C LEU A 120 30.47 -4.51 -20.79
N SER A 121 30.53 -4.29 -19.47
CA SER A 121 30.23 -5.31 -18.47
C SER A 121 28.80 -5.13 -17.98
N VAL A 122 27.98 -6.18 -18.08
CA VAL A 122 26.57 -6.17 -17.66
C VAL A 122 26.35 -7.30 -16.67
N LYS A 123 25.96 -6.96 -15.46
CA LYS A 123 25.52 -7.87 -14.42
C LYS A 123 24.02 -7.77 -14.25
N GLY A 124 23.34 -8.91 -14.27
CA GLY A 124 21.89 -8.93 -14.15
C GLY A 124 21.34 -10.35 -14.19
N PHE A 125 20.01 -10.42 -14.24
CA PHE A 125 19.24 -11.64 -14.17
C PHE A 125 18.39 -11.81 -15.44
N LYS A 126 18.33 -13.00 -16.02
CA LYS A 126 17.47 -13.32 -17.18
C LYS A 126 16.35 -14.25 -16.75
N LEU A 127 15.09 -13.82 -16.92
CA LEU A 127 13.88 -14.61 -16.70
C LEU A 127 13.30 -15.07 -18.05
N GLY A 128 13.00 -16.36 -18.17
CA GLY A 128 12.21 -16.91 -19.28
C GLY A 128 13.01 -17.59 -20.39
N ASP A 129 14.29 -17.89 -20.17
CA ASP A 129 15.02 -18.78 -21.07
C ASP A 129 14.65 -20.22 -20.73
N GLN A 130 14.23 -21.00 -21.74
CA GLN A 130 14.20 -22.45 -21.58
C GLN A 130 15.66 -22.88 -21.41
N ALA A 131 16.01 -23.43 -20.24
CA ALA A 131 17.33 -23.98 -20.00
C ALA A 131 17.70 -24.96 -21.15
N PRO A 132 18.94 -24.89 -21.69
CA PRO A 132 19.42 -25.89 -22.65
C PRO A 132 19.51 -27.28 -22.03
#